data_AF-A0A437S612-F1
#
_entry.id   AF-A0A437S612-F1
#
_cell.length_a   1.000
_cell.length_b   1.000
_cell.length_c   1.000
_cell.angle_alpha   90.00
_cell.angle_beta   90.00
_cell.angle_gamma   90.00
#
_symmetry.space_group_name_H-M   'P 1'
#
loop_
_entity.id
_entity.type
_entity.pdbx_description
1 polymer ?
#
loop_
_entity_poly.entity_id
_entity_poly.type
_entity_poly.pdbx_seq_one_letter_code
_entity_poly.pdbx_strand_id
1 'polypeptide(L)'
;MVIFKIKEANMKNKYLKLFLMLFIIFIFPSKSFATELYDVDITVELQENGDAIINSKWNYYDDDNTEHYIVIENLADSTIVDYTVYYNGQPMEFVDNWDIDWSFEEKAGKYGFVKTPNGYELTFGKTNYSNNEFVVQYRITNFVKQLNDYQMVYWEFINDDLAEPPENANLKVYANNLEINENNSKIWTFGFEGEKYFQDGVINAKSTKGFSKSNYLTLLVQFENGIFNTDSVIDEDFEYYRNLAFKGSDYVDIGTSIFLAVLFAGIILLVIYLLNKRAKYVRSADYEGTKVDKLVLNKKNLKGEYFREVPYNGNIGDLFLIFNTSWENSLENYISAYFLKWIKEENIEALKDTKGMFIKKDTISFKILNENLKSEDKVEKYIYSIILEASKGDGVLNENDFKEWAKENYETLESKLGDFKDISRNILKDRGYLETEVQLNRYSKYLYTVYSEKGKELSENLVKFQQYLKDYSLLNSRDSYNVHIWDDFLIYASLFGIAEEVRREFENIYPNYYKETTYDLAAIYYINMYSRGFSSTYYDRISSSSAGGSGFSSIGGGGGSFGGGSGGGSR
;
A
#
# COMPACT_ATOMS: atom_id res chain seq x y z
N MET A 1 -73.02 14.20 6.12
CA MET A 1 -71.74 13.45 6.07
C MET A 1 -71.22 13.30 4.63
N VAL A 2 -71.19 14.37 3.81
CA VAL A 2 -70.76 14.27 2.39
C VAL A 2 -69.74 15.35 1.97
N ILE A 3 -69.60 16.45 2.74
CA ILE A 3 -68.71 17.56 2.35
C ILE A 3 -67.25 17.35 2.79
N PHE A 4 -66.97 16.51 3.80
CA PHE A 4 -65.59 16.22 4.23
C PHE A 4 -64.83 15.23 3.34
N LYS A 5 -65.53 14.32 2.61
CA LYS A 5 -64.87 13.34 1.74
C LYS A 5 -64.30 13.93 0.43
N ILE A 6 -64.83 15.07 -0.03
CA ILE A 6 -64.41 15.67 -1.32
C ILE A 6 -63.09 16.45 -1.17
N LYS A 7 -62.81 17.04 0.01
CA LYS A 7 -61.55 17.78 0.25
C LYS A 7 -60.34 16.87 0.44
N GLU A 8 -60.49 15.72 1.11
CA GLU A 8 -59.41 14.73 1.26
C GLU A 8 -59.04 14.07 -0.08
N ALA A 9 -60.03 13.78 -0.94
CA ALA A 9 -59.78 13.22 -2.26
C ALA A 9 -58.99 14.19 -3.16
N ASN A 10 -59.30 15.48 -3.13
CA ASN A 10 -58.58 16.51 -3.90
C ASN A 10 -57.17 16.81 -3.36
N MET A 11 -56.96 16.76 -2.04
CA MET A 11 -55.64 16.90 -1.42
C MET A 11 -54.74 15.71 -1.75
N LYS A 12 -55.23 14.48 -1.60
CA LYS A 12 -54.49 13.26 -2.00
C LYS A 12 -54.08 13.30 -3.47
N ASN A 13 -54.93 13.80 -4.36
CA ASN A 13 -54.60 13.92 -5.78
C ASN A 13 -53.54 15.01 -6.07
N LYS A 14 -53.48 16.07 -5.26
CA LYS A 14 -52.41 17.08 -5.35
C LYS A 14 -51.08 16.53 -4.87
N TYR A 15 -51.03 15.83 -3.74
CA TYR A 15 -49.81 15.18 -3.26
C TYR A 15 -49.37 14.04 -4.16
N LEU A 16 -50.29 13.27 -4.74
CA LEU A 16 -49.98 12.22 -5.70
C LEU A 16 -49.44 12.80 -7.01
N LYS A 17 -50.01 13.91 -7.51
CA LYS A 17 -49.48 14.64 -8.68
C LYS A 17 -48.13 15.29 -8.40
N LEU A 18 -47.93 15.87 -7.22
CA LEU A 18 -46.64 16.43 -6.80
C LEU A 18 -45.60 15.32 -6.62
N PHE A 19 -45.98 14.18 -6.05
CA PHE A 19 -45.15 12.99 -5.91
C PHE A 19 -44.79 12.40 -7.27
N LEU A 20 -45.75 12.25 -8.20
CA LEU A 20 -45.49 11.84 -9.59
C LEU A 20 -44.59 12.84 -10.34
N MET A 21 -44.76 14.14 -10.11
CA MET A 21 -43.93 15.18 -10.73
C MET A 21 -42.50 15.17 -10.16
N LEU A 22 -42.33 14.92 -8.86
CA LEU A 22 -41.03 14.68 -8.23
C LEU A 22 -40.42 13.35 -8.68
N PHE A 23 -41.22 12.31 -8.89
CA PHE A 23 -40.77 10.99 -9.35
C PHE A 23 -40.30 11.02 -10.82
N ILE A 24 -40.90 11.87 -11.66
CA ILE A 24 -40.45 12.11 -13.05
C ILE A 24 -39.06 12.78 -13.10
N ILE A 25 -38.66 13.54 -12.06
CA ILE A 25 -37.30 14.10 -11.95
C ILE A 25 -36.26 13.01 -11.62
N PHE A 26 -36.68 11.86 -11.07
CA PHE A 26 -35.81 10.73 -10.73
C PHE A 26 -35.76 9.61 -11.79
N ILE A 27 -36.61 9.66 -12.84
CA ILE A 27 -36.71 8.57 -13.85
C ILE A 27 -35.87 8.82 -15.10
N PHE A 28 -35.34 10.02 -15.30
CA PHE A 28 -34.34 10.25 -16.34
C PHE A 28 -32.96 10.19 -15.69
N PRO A 29 -32.15 9.13 -15.90
CA PRO A 29 -30.72 9.28 -15.75
C PRO A 29 -30.31 10.37 -16.75
N SER A 30 -30.07 11.58 -16.25
CA SER A 30 -29.21 12.50 -16.98
C SER A 30 -27.90 11.74 -17.11
N LYS A 31 -27.53 11.39 -18.34
CA LYS A 31 -26.13 11.15 -18.63
C LYS A 31 -25.47 12.51 -18.42
N SER A 32 -25.01 12.75 -17.21
CA SER A 32 -23.97 13.74 -16.96
C SER A 32 -22.75 13.13 -17.59
N PHE A 33 -22.55 13.41 -18.87
CA PHE A 33 -21.25 13.21 -19.46
C PHE A 33 -20.36 14.27 -18.81
N ALA A 34 -19.30 13.83 -18.17
CA ALA A 34 -18.27 14.72 -17.65
C ALA A 34 -17.04 14.49 -18.52
N THR A 35 -16.16 15.49 -18.60
CA THR A 35 -14.85 15.25 -19.22
C THR A 35 -14.14 14.16 -18.41
N GLU A 36 -13.59 13.16 -19.10
CA GLU A 36 -12.87 12.03 -18.50
C GLU A 36 -11.49 11.93 -19.14
N LEU A 37 -10.47 11.59 -18.34
CA LEU A 37 -9.11 11.32 -18.81
C LEU A 37 -8.82 9.83 -18.66
N TYR A 38 -8.74 9.11 -19.78
CA TYR A 38 -8.53 7.66 -19.76
C TYR A 38 -7.06 7.31 -19.53
N ASP A 39 -6.17 7.74 -20.43
CA ASP A 39 -4.77 7.36 -20.38
C ASP A 39 -3.84 8.55 -20.53
N VAL A 40 -2.74 8.51 -19.79
CA VAL A 40 -1.59 9.42 -19.92
C VAL A 40 -0.32 8.59 -20.14
N ASP A 41 0.20 8.61 -21.35
CA ASP A 41 1.46 7.93 -21.72
C ASP A 41 2.58 8.95 -21.88
N ILE A 42 3.56 8.91 -20.98
CA ILE A 42 4.67 9.86 -20.94
C ILE A 42 5.97 9.14 -21.31
N THR A 43 6.69 9.73 -22.25
CA THR A 43 8.00 9.27 -22.69
C THR A 43 9.02 10.39 -22.49
N VAL A 44 10.14 10.06 -21.87
CA VAL A 44 11.22 10.98 -21.52
C VAL A 44 12.52 10.46 -22.13
N GLU A 45 13.07 11.23 -23.05
CA GLU A 45 14.40 10.97 -23.61
C GLU A 45 15.43 11.87 -22.92
N LEU A 46 16.29 11.28 -22.11
CA LEU A 46 17.43 11.96 -21.51
C LEU A 46 18.53 12.15 -22.56
N GLN A 47 18.92 13.40 -22.77
CA GLN A 47 19.97 13.81 -23.71
C GLN A 47 21.34 13.77 -23.04
N GLU A 48 22.41 13.58 -23.82
CA GLU A 48 23.78 13.51 -23.31
C GLU A 48 24.19 14.77 -22.53
N ASN A 49 23.67 15.95 -22.88
CA ASN A 49 23.93 17.22 -22.18
C ASN A 49 23.11 17.41 -20.90
N GLY A 50 22.30 16.43 -20.50
CA GLY A 50 21.43 16.51 -19.32
C GLY A 50 20.07 17.17 -19.55
N ASP A 51 19.72 17.56 -20.78
CA ASP A 51 18.35 17.96 -21.12
C ASP A 51 17.42 16.75 -21.22
N ALA A 52 16.11 16.98 -21.22
CA ALA A 52 15.12 15.94 -21.49
C ALA A 52 14.11 16.37 -22.55
N ILE A 53 13.83 15.48 -23.51
CA ILE A 53 12.71 15.64 -24.44
C ILE A 53 11.52 14.87 -23.87
N ILE A 54 10.42 15.58 -23.63
CA ILE A 54 9.18 15.03 -23.09
C ILE A 54 8.18 14.90 -24.22
N ASN A 55 7.58 13.72 -24.33
CA ASN A 55 6.45 13.44 -25.21
C ASN A 55 5.36 12.78 -24.38
N SER A 56 4.25 13.49 -24.17
CA SER A 56 3.12 13.01 -23.37
C SER A 56 1.86 12.94 -24.21
N LYS A 57 1.22 11.77 -24.24
CA LYS A 57 -0.02 11.52 -24.93
C LYS A 57 -1.16 11.43 -23.92
N TRP A 58 -2.21 12.23 -24.14
CA TRP A 58 -3.35 12.36 -23.26
C TRP A 58 -4.63 11.99 -24.02
N ASN A 59 -5.34 10.97 -23.55
CA ASN A 59 -6.58 10.49 -24.16
C ASN A 59 -7.78 10.90 -23.33
N TYR A 60 -8.56 11.86 -23.82
CA TYR A 60 -9.74 12.38 -23.15
C TYR A 60 -11.03 11.92 -23.84
N TYR A 61 -12.11 11.83 -23.07
CA TYR A 61 -13.46 12.09 -23.57
C TYR A 61 -13.88 13.49 -23.14
N ASP A 62 -14.03 14.40 -24.10
CA ASP A 62 -14.43 15.79 -23.84
C ASP A 62 -15.94 15.99 -23.93
N ASP A 63 -16.53 16.66 -22.94
CA ASP A 63 -17.96 17.01 -22.94
C ASP A 63 -18.26 18.47 -22.57
N ASP A 64 -17.32 19.16 -21.92
CA ASP A 64 -17.45 20.56 -21.50
C ASP A 64 -16.08 21.27 -21.57
N ASN A 65 -16.01 22.52 -21.11
CA ASN A 65 -14.81 23.34 -21.05
C ASN A 65 -14.21 23.67 -22.43
N THR A 66 -13.26 24.59 -22.50
CA THR A 66 -12.75 25.11 -23.78
C THR A 66 -11.32 24.68 -24.08
N GLU A 67 -10.56 24.31 -23.05
CA GLU A 67 -9.17 23.91 -23.17
C GLU A 67 -8.78 22.83 -22.17
N HIS A 68 -7.61 22.25 -22.41
CA HIS A 68 -6.83 21.57 -21.38
C HIS A 68 -5.56 22.36 -21.08
N TYR A 69 -5.00 22.11 -19.91
CA TYR A 69 -3.74 22.70 -19.50
C TYR A 69 -2.94 21.79 -18.57
N ILE A 70 -1.61 21.83 -18.68
CA ILE A 70 -0.67 21.14 -17.81
C ILE A 70 0.12 22.19 -17.03
N VAL A 71 -0.01 22.16 -15.71
CA VAL A 71 0.74 23.04 -14.81
C VAL A 71 2.15 22.47 -14.62
N ILE A 72 3.17 23.29 -14.85
CA ILE A 72 4.57 22.94 -14.60
C ILE A 72 5.22 24.07 -13.82
N GLU A 73 5.57 23.82 -12.57
CA GLU A 73 6.17 24.79 -11.65
C GLU A 73 7.53 24.31 -11.15
N ASN A 74 8.10 25.00 -10.16
CA ASN A 74 9.32 24.58 -9.45
C ASN A 74 10.49 24.21 -10.38
N LEU A 75 10.69 25.01 -11.44
CA LEU A 75 11.67 24.71 -12.49
C LEU A 75 13.12 24.96 -12.06
N ALA A 76 13.37 25.66 -10.95
CA ALA A 76 14.71 26.08 -10.55
C ALA A 76 15.47 26.79 -11.70
N ASP A 77 16.56 26.21 -12.19
CA ASP A 77 17.37 26.67 -13.33
C ASP A 77 17.02 25.97 -14.66
N SER A 78 15.97 25.14 -14.69
CA SER A 78 15.42 24.52 -15.89
C SER A 78 14.48 25.47 -16.63
N THR A 79 14.35 25.29 -17.95
CA THR A 79 13.43 26.03 -18.79
C THR A 79 12.72 25.10 -19.77
N ILE A 80 11.46 25.41 -20.08
CA ILE A 80 10.70 24.70 -21.10
C ILE A 80 10.90 25.41 -22.43
N VAL A 81 11.28 24.64 -23.44
CA VAL A 81 11.54 25.11 -24.81
C VAL A 81 10.96 24.11 -25.81
N ASP A 82 10.85 24.53 -27.08
CA ASP A 82 10.39 23.67 -28.19
C ASP A 82 9.00 23.03 -27.96
N TYR A 83 8.10 23.74 -27.27
CA TYR A 83 6.74 23.27 -26.99
C TYR A 83 5.89 23.20 -28.26
N THR A 84 5.26 22.04 -28.50
CA THR A 84 4.34 21.78 -29.59
C THR A 84 3.21 20.84 -29.15
N VAL A 85 2.05 20.93 -29.82
CA VAL A 85 0.91 20.05 -29.57
C VAL A 85 0.35 19.50 -30.89
N TYR A 86 0.00 18.22 -30.87
CA TYR A 86 -0.74 17.56 -31.94
C TYR A 86 -2.10 17.11 -31.43
N TYR A 87 -3.14 17.39 -32.20
CA TYR A 87 -4.51 16.92 -31.97
C TYR A 87 -4.83 15.81 -32.97
N ASN A 88 -5.11 14.59 -32.50
CA ASN A 88 -5.39 13.41 -33.32
C ASN A 88 -4.35 13.22 -34.46
N GLY A 89 -3.08 13.44 -34.13
CA GLY A 89 -1.94 13.34 -35.05
C GLY A 89 -1.73 14.54 -36.00
N GLN A 90 -2.57 15.57 -35.94
CA GLN A 90 -2.41 16.81 -36.72
C GLN A 90 -1.77 17.91 -35.87
N PRO A 91 -0.78 18.66 -36.38
CA PRO A 91 -0.16 19.75 -35.63
C PRO A 91 -1.16 20.90 -35.39
N MET A 92 -1.13 21.46 -34.18
CA MET A 92 -1.91 22.64 -33.80
C MET A 92 -1.15 23.94 -34.09
N GLU A 93 -1.82 25.09 -34.03
CA GLU A 93 -1.23 26.42 -34.23
C GLU A 93 -0.78 27.06 -32.90
N PHE A 94 0.45 27.55 -32.84
CA PHE A 94 0.96 28.24 -31.64
C PHE A 94 0.44 29.69 -31.55
N VAL A 95 0.07 30.12 -30.35
CA VAL A 95 -0.28 31.50 -30.03
C VAL A 95 0.46 31.98 -28.78
N ASP A 96 1.14 33.12 -28.92
CA ASP A 96 2.03 33.68 -27.89
C ASP A 96 1.29 34.30 -26.70
N ASN A 97 0.11 34.91 -26.94
CA ASN A 97 -0.71 35.55 -25.90
C ASN A 97 -2.00 34.76 -25.70
N TRP A 98 -1.90 33.60 -25.05
CA TRP A 98 -3.06 32.78 -24.73
C TRP A 98 -4.00 33.54 -23.79
N ASP A 99 -5.29 33.60 -24.15
CA ASP A 99 -6.33 34.19 -23.31
C ASP A 99 -7.26 33.09 -22.80
N ILE A 100 -7.29 32.95 -21.48
CA ILE A 100 -8.09 31.92 -20.80
C ILE A 100 -9.59 32.15 -20.96
N ASP A 101 -10.02 33.37 -21.31
CA ASP A 101 -11.43 33.73 -21.47
C ASP A 101 -11.92 33.59 -22.92
N TRP A 102 -11.06 33.19 -23.87
CA TRP A 102 -11.46 32.93 -25.27
C TRP A 102 -12.53 31.84 -25.39
N SER A 103 -13.39 31.97 -26.41
CA SER A 103 -14.41 30.98 -26.71
C SER A 103 -13.80 29.64 -27.16
N PHE A 104 -14.62 28.59 -27.14
CA PHE A 104 -14.26 27.29 -27.69
C PHE A 104 -13.71 27.40 -29.13
N GLU A 105 -14.41 28.12 -30.01
CA GLU A 105 -14.02 28.30 -31.41
C GLU A 105 -12.73 29.13 -31.56
N GLU A 106 -12.49 30.07 -30.66
CA GLU A 106 -11.29 30.89 -30.66
C GLU A 106 -10.04 30.09 -30.27
N LYS A 107 -10.19 29.09 -29.38
CA LYS A 107 -9.12 28.20 -28.90
C LYS A 107 -8.93 26.95 -29.76
N ALA A 108 -9.96 26.50 -30.48
CA ALA A 108 -9.95 25.26 -31.24
C ALA A 108 -8.75 25.18 -32.20
N GLY A 109 -8.01 24.07 -32.11
CA GLY A 109 -6.83 23.81 -32.94
C GLY A 109 -5.60 24.66 -32.60
N LYS A 110 -5.59 25.39 -31.47
CA LYS A 110 -4.47 26.24 -31.03
C LYS A 110 -3.89 25.80 -29.69
N TYR A 111 -2.63 26.15 -29.46
CA TYR A 111 -1.94 25.95 -28.19
C TYR A 111 -1.06 27.15 -27.83
N GLY A 112 -0.68 27.28 -26.57
CA GLY A 112 0.10 28.41 -26.07
C GLY A 112 0.55 28.22 -24.63
N PHE A 113 1.08 29.28 -24.02
CA PHE A 113 1.48 29.28 -22.62
C PHE A 113 0.71 30.32 -21.82
N VAL A 114 0.44 30.01 -20.56
CA VAL A 114 0.12 31.03 -19.55
C VAL A 114 1.25 31.06 -18.54
N LYS A 115 1.81 32.24 -18.29
CA LYS A 115 2.86 32.41 -17.27
C LYS A 115 2.23 32.56 -15.90
N THR A 116 2.61 31.71 -14.95
CA THR A 116 2.17 31.81 -13.55
C THR A 116 3.28 32.44 -12.70
N PRO A 117 3.00 32.84 -11.44
CA PRO A 117 4.04 33.30 -10.53
C PRO A 117 5.14 32.26 -10.25
N ASN A 118 4.83 30.97 -10.44
CA ASN A 118 5.67 29.84 -10.03
C ASN A 118 6.18 29.00 -11.22
N GLY A 119 5.71 29.27 -12.45
CA GLY A 119 6.05 28.48 -13.63
C GLY A 119 5.17 28.81 -14.84
N TYR A 120 4.65 27.75 -15.48
CA TYR A 120 3.89 27.83 -16.72
C TYR A 120 2.68 26.90 -16.67
N GLU A 121 1.64 27.27 -17.42
CA GLU A 121 0.63 26.35 -17.89
C GLU A 121 0.83 26.13 -19.38
N LEU A 122 0.98 24.87 -19.79
CA LEU A 122 0.97 24.46 -21.20
C LEU A 122 -0.49 24.27 -21.62
N THR A 123 -1.05 25.23 -22.36
CA THR A 123 -2.48 25.28 -22.67
C THR A 123 -2.76 24.85 -24.12
N PHE A 124 -3.81 24.06 -24.34
CA PHE A 124 -4.23 23.62 -25.67
C PHE A 124 -5.74 23.50 -25.79
N GLY A 125 -6.31 24.10 -26.83
CA GLY A 125 -7.74 24.24 -27.03
C GLY A 125 -8.42 22.97 -27.53
N LYS A 126 -9.61 22.68 -26.99
CA LYS A 126 -10.46 21.58 -27.46
C LYS A 126 -11.01 21.90 -28.85
N THR A 127 -11.18 20.89 -29.69
CA THR A 127 -11.64 21.06 -31.08
C THR A 127 -13.04 20.51 -31.32
N ASN A 128 -13.46 19.49 -30.56
CA ASN A 128 -14.84 19.03 -30.46
C ASN A 128 -15.08 18.37 -29.09
N TYR A 129 -16.34 18.07 -28.76
CA TYR A 129 -16.71 17.27 -27.58
C TYR A 129 -16.89 15.81 -27.97
N SER A 130 -15.79 15.05 -27.91
CA SER A 130 -15.75 13.61 -28.21
C SER A 130 -14.47 12.99 -27.66
N ASN A 131 -14.16 11.76 -28.07
CA ASN A 131 -12.85 11.16 -27.79
C ASN A 131 -11.76 11.91 -28.55
N ASN A 132 -10.79 12.43 -27.80
CA ASN A 132 -9.73 13.27 -28.32
C ASN A 132 -8.37 12.80 -27.79
N GLU A 133 -7.39 12.77 -28.69
CA GLU A 133 -5.99 12.50 -28.36
C GLU A 133 -5.18 13.78 -28.55
N PHE A 134 -4.45 14.17 -27.50
CA PHE A 134 -3.48 15.25 -27.54
C PHE A 134 -2.07 14.71 -27.27
N VAL A 135 -1.13 15.03 -28.15
CA VAL A 135 0.30 14.72 -27.96
C VAL A 135 1.03 16.03 -27.70
N VAL A 136 1.52 16.20 -26.48
CA VAL A 136 2.18 17.39 -25.96
C VAL A 136 3.68 17.10 -25.90
N GLN A 137 4.46 17.83 -26.69
CA GLN A 137 5.91 17.66 -26.81
C GLN A 137 6.63 18.93 -26.41
N TYR A 138 7.69 18.81 -25.62
CA TYR A 138 8.56 19.93 -25.23
C TYR A 138 9.90 19.41 -24.73
N ARG A 139 10.90 20.28 -24.67
CA ARG A 139 12.20 19.99 -24.08
C ARG A 139 12.38 20.78 -22.79
N ILE A 140 12.90 20.12 -21.76
CA ILE A 140 13.29 20.74 -20.50
C ILE A 140 14.82 20.81 -20.47
N THR A 141 15.35 22.03 -20.32
CA THR A 141 16.80 22.22 -20.14
C THR A 141 17.23 21.84 -18.72
N ASN A 142 18.49 21.42 -18.53
CA ASN A 142 19.05 21.16 -17.21
C ASN A 142 18.21 20.14 -16.41
N PHE A 143 17.69 19.10 -17.05
CA PHE A 143 16.77 18.14 -16.42
C PHE A 143 17.52 17.21 -15.45
N VAL A 144 18.69 16.73 -15.85
CA VAL A 144 19.61 15.98 -14.99
C VAL A 144 20.45 16.97 -14.17
N LYS A 145 20.46 16.78 -12.85
CA LYS A 145 21.22 17.59 -11.89
C LYS A 145 22.50 16.85 -11.46
N GLN A 146 23.63 17.54 -11.46
CA GLN A 146 24.85 17.07 -10.84
C GLN A 146 24.83 17.43 -9.35
N LEU A 147 24.86 16.42 -8.49
CA LEU A 147 25.03 16.55 -7.04
C LEU A 147 26.51 16.36 -6.66
N ASN A 148 26.82 16.48 -5.38
CA ASN A 148 28.18 16.28 -4.86
C ASN A 148 28.68 14.82 -5.01
N ASP A 149 27.76 13.86 -4.97
CA ASP A 149 28.03 12.42 -4.92
C ASP A 149 27.43 11.61 -6.08
N TYR A 150 26.35 12.09 -6.71
CA TYR A 150 25.64 11.41 -7.81
C TYR A 150 25.07 12.38 -8.84
N GLN A 151 24.51 11.85 -9.93
CA GLN A 151 23.59 12.58 -10.80
C GLN A 151 22.14 12.22 -10.45
N MET A 152 21.22 13.16 -10.64
CA MET A 152 19.84 13.02 -10.21
C MET A 152 18.84 13.48 -11.28
N VAL A 153 17.77 12.71 -11.45
CA VAL A 153 16.51 13.19 -12.01
C VAL A 153 15.49 13.18 -10.90
N TYR A 154 14.80 14.30 -10.65
CA TYR A 154 13.76 14.37 -9.64
C TYR A 154 12.59 15.22 -10.12
N TRP A 155 11.56 14.58 -10.68
CA TRP A 155 10.54 15.29 -11.45
C TRP A 155 9.13 14.75 -11.19
N GLU A 156 8.15 15.66 -11.14
CA GLU A 156 6.72 15.35 -11.10
C GLU A 156 6.10 15.52 -12.49
N PHE A 157 5.54 14.43 -13.00
CA PHE A 157 5.03 14.34 -14.38
C PHE A 157 3.51 14.44 -14.47
N ILE A 158 2.80 14.09 -13.39
CA ILE A 158 1.35 14.20 -13.26
C ILE A 158 1.10 14.82 -11.90
N ASN A 159 0.42 15.96 -11.86
CA ASN A 159 0.15 16.70 -10.63
C ASN A 159 -1.01 16.11 -9.84
N ASP A 160 -1.08 16.47 -8.56
CA ASP A 160 -2.30 16.34 -7.77
C ASP A 160 -3.37 17.37 -8.19
N ASP A 161 -4.58 17.21 -7.63
CA ASP A 161 -5.75 18.08 -7.81
C ASP A 161 -6.17 18.34 -9.27
N LEU A 162 -5.81 17.45 -10.20
CA LEU A 162 -6.30 17.49 -11.58
C LEU A 162 -7.84 17.56 -11.61
N ALA A 163 -8.36 18.37 -12.53
CA ALA A 163 -9.79 18.45 -12.79
C ALA A 163 -10.34 17.05 -13.12
N GLU A 164 -9.62 16.33 -13.99
CA GLU A 164 -9.85 14.94 -14.37
C GLU A 164 -8.60 14.09 -14.08
N PRO A 165 -8.55 13.36 -12.96
CA PRO A 165 -7.49 12.38 -12.71
C PRO A 165 -7.51 11.23 -13.72
N PRO A 166 -6.35 10.74 -14.21
CA PRO A 166 -6.29 9.69 -15.22
C PRO A 166 -6.70 8.30 -14.70
N GLU A 167 -7.35 7.48 -15.52
CA GLU A 167 -7.60 6.07 -15.19
C GLU A 167 -6.31 5.23 -15.28
N ASN A 168 -5.43 5.52 -16.24
CA ASN A 168 -4.12 4.87 -16.37
C ASN A 168 -3.02 5.90 -16.65
N ALA A 169 -1.86 5.69 -16.05
CA ALA A 169 -0.66 6.47 -16.32
C ALA A 169 0.55 5.56 -16.54
N ASN A 170 1.30 5.82 -17.60
CA ASN A 170 2.54 5.13 -17.91
C ASN A 170 3.66 6.16 -18.13
N LEU A 171 4.83 5.91 -17.55
CA LEU A 171 6.04 6.69 -17.74
C LEU A 171 7.17 5.78 -18.23
N LYS A 172 7.86 6.22 -19.29
CA LYS A 172 9.08 5.59 -19.81
C LYS A 172 10.21 6.60 -19.87
N VAL A 173 11.35 6.26 -19.29
CA VAL A 173 12.56 7.11 -19.33
C VAL A 173 13.71 6.31 -19.93
N TYR A 174 14.31 6.84 -20.99
CA TYR A 174 15.44 6.21 -21.69
C TYR A 174 16.48 7.23 -22.12
N ALA A 175 17.64 6.74 -22.54
CA ALA A 175 18.68 7.52 -23.20
C ALA A 175 19.22 6.71 -24.40
N ASN A 176 19.31 7.31 -25.59
CA ASN A 176 19.61 6.58 -26.83
C ASN A 176 20.94 5.80 -26.81
N ASN A 177 21.92 6.27 -26.03
CA ASN A 177 23.27 5.71 -25.99
C ASN A 177 23.63 5.08 -24.64
N LEU A 178 22.63 4.78 -23.79
CA LEU A 178 22.83 4.23 -22.45
C LEU A 178 21.74 3.20 -22.12
N GLU A 179 22.16 1.99 -21.76
CA GLU A 179 21.27 1.00 -21.14
C GLU A 179 21.11 1.31 -19.64
N ILE A 180 19.99 1.90 -19.26
CA ILE A 180 19.68 2.23 -17.86
C ILE A 180 19.26 0.96 -17.11
N ASN A 181 19.95 0.61 -16.03
CA ASN A 181 19.70 -0.61 -15.25
C ASN A 181 20.16 -0.48 -13.79
N GLU A 182 19.92 -1.52 -12.98
CA GLU A 182 20.21 -1.54 -11.54
C GLU A 182 21.71 -1.40 -11.20
N ASN A 183 22.63 -1.59 -12.15
CA ASN A 183 24.07 -1.43 -11.90
C ASN A 183 24.54 0.03 -12.02
N ASN A 184 23.81 0.88 -12.73
CA ASN A 184 24.18 2.27 -12.97
C ASN A 184 23.18 3.28 -12.42
N SER A 185 22.02 2.81 -11.96
CA SER A 185 20.91 3.65 -11.52
C SER A 185 20.09 3.03 -10.40
N LYS A 186 19.44 3.89 -9.62
CA LYS A 186 18.37 3.51 -8.67
C LYS A 186 17.15 4.38 -8.90
N ILE A 187 15.95 3.83 -8.75
CA ILE A 187 14.68 4.49 -9.05
C ILE A 187 13.70 4.42 -7.88
N TRP A 188 12.94 5.49 -7.68
CA TRP A 188 11.81 5.57 -6.74
C TRP A 188 10.68 6.37 -7.37
N THR A 189 9.44 5.95 -7.12
CA THR A 189 8.23 6.61 -7.62
C THR A 189 7.25 6.85 -6.48
N PHE A 190 6.50 7.94 -6.57
CA PHE A 190 5.65 8.43 -5.48
C PHE A 190 4.32 8.98 -5.99
N GLY A 191 3.30 8.93 -5.14
CA GLY A 191 2.01 9.61 -5.31
C GLY A 191 0.89 8.76 -5.90
N PHE A 192 1.15 7.50 -6.28
CA PHE A 192 0.17 6.64 -6.94
C PHE A 192 0.39 5.16 -6.61
N GLU A 193 -0.66 4.37 -6.75
CA GLU A 193 -0.58 2.91 -6.70
C GLU A 193 -0.11 2.37 -8.06
N GLY A 194 1.07 1.75 -8.08
CA GLY A 194 1.68 1.27 -9.31
C GLY A 194 3.03 0.62 -9.11
N GLU A 195 3.65 0.25 -10.22
CA GLU A 195 4.95 -0.42 -10.25
C GLU A 195 6.00 0.40 -11.01
N LYS A 196 7.27 0.21 -10.64
CA LYS A 196 8.46 0.76 -11.29
C LYS A 196 9.44 -0.37 -11.58
N TYR A 197 10.08 -0.38 -12.75
CA TYR A 197 11.04 -1.44 -13.09
C TYR A 197 11.99 -1.04 -14.21
N PHE A 198 13.14 -1.68 -14.26
CA PHE A 198 14.05 -1.61 -15.39
C PHE A 198 13.71 -2.71 -16.40
N GLN A 199 13.60 -2.36 -17.67
CA GLN A 199 13.42 -3.32 -18.76
C GLN A 199 14.09 -2.79 -20.03
N ASP A 200 14.92 -3.61 -20.67
CA ASP A 200 15.56 -3.31 -21.96
C ASP A 200 16.29 -1.95 -22.01
N GLY A 201 16.97 -1.58 -20.92
CA GLY A 201 17.69 -0.31 -20.79
C GLY A 201 16.82 0.91 -20.50
N VAL A 202 15.55 0.71 -20.15
CA VAL A 202 14.54 1.74 -19.92
C VAL A 202 13.99 1.66 -18.49
N ILE A 203 13.78 2.81 -17.86
CA ILE A 203 12.99 2.91 -16.62
C ILE A 203 11.52 2.98 -17.00
N ASN A 204 10.71 2.10 -16.44
CA ASN A 204 9.26 2.11 -16.59
C ASN A 204 8.61 2.40 -15.24
N ALA A 205 7.55 3.20 -15.25
CA ALA A 205 6.62 3.31 -14.13
C ALA A 205 5.18 3.25 -14.66
N LYS A 206 4.32 2.47 -14.03
CA LYS A 206 2.96 2.19 -14.51
C LYS A 206 1.98 2.14 -13.35
N SER A 207 0.84 2.80 -13.49
CA SER A 207 -0.24 2.70 -12.51
C SER A 207 -0.95 1.35 -12.60
N THR A 208 -1.30 0.80 -11.43
CA THR A 208 -2.11 -0.42 -11.31
C THR A 208 -3.56 -0.10 -10.91
N LYS A 209 -3.82 1.13 -10.46
CA LYS A 209 -5.15 1.69 -10.22
C LYS A 209 -5.28 3.09 -10.82
N GLY A 210 -6.53 3.50 -11.04
CA GLY A 210 -6.85 4.87 -11.45
C GLY A 210 -6.53 5.91 -10.38
N PHE A 211 -6.17 7.10 -10.83
CA PHE A 211 -5.82 8.21 -9.97
C PHE A 211 -7.08 8.82 -9.35
N SER A 212 -6.92 9.33 -8.14
CA SER A 212 -7.83 10.27 -7.50
C SER A 212 -7.21 11.65 -7.47
N LYS A 213 -7.97 12.66 -7.02
CA LYS A 213 -7.44 14.04 -6.91
C LYS A 213 -6.23 14.17 -6.00
N SER A 214 -6.04 13.29 -5.03
CA SER A 214 -4.84 13.32 -4.18
C SER A 214 -3.64 12.58 -4.78
N ASN A 215 -3.78 11.97 -5.95
CA ASN A 215 -2.69 11.20 -6.57
C ASN A 215 -1.90 12.05 -7.55
N TYR A 216 -0.62 11.74 -7.66
CA TYR A 216 0.37 12.38 -8.52
C TYR A 216 1.41 11.35 -8.94
N LEU A 217 2.23 11.67 -9.94
CA LEU A 217 3.31 10.81 -10.41
C LEU A 217 4.64 11.56 -10.32
N THR A 218 5.42 11.25 -9.29
CA THR A 218 6.79 11.74 -9.13
C THR A 218 7.80 10.62 -9.30
N LEU A 219 8.90 10.90 -10.01
CA LEU A 219 10.05 10.01 -10.18
C LEU A 219 11.30 10.64 -9.56
N LEU A 220 12.01 9.87 -8.75
CA LEU A 220 13.38 10.15 -8.30
C LEU A 220 14.31 9.07 -8.87
N VAL A 221 15.38 9.49 -9.53
CA VAL A 221 16.43 8.61 -10.07
C VAL A 221 17.79 9.06 -9.55
N GLN A 222 18.57 8.11 -9.03
CA GLN A 222 20.01 8.25 -8.81
C GLN A 222 20.74 7.65 -10.00
N PHE A 223 21.71 8.37 -10.54
CA PHE A 223 22.66 7.92 -11.55
C PHE A 223 24.07 8.02 -10.99
N GLU A 224 24.95 7.09 -11.37
CA GLU A 224 26.39 7.25 -11.11
C GLU A 224 26.93 8.54 -11.76
N ASN A 225 28.02 9.10 -11.20
CA ASN A 225 28.60 10.34 -11.72
C ASN A 225 29.12 10.20 -13.15
N GLY A 226 28.97 11.27 -13.94
CA GLY A 226 29.53 11.36 -15.28
C GLY A 226 28.79 10.54 -16.33
N ILE A 227 27.58 10.06 -16.05
CA ILE A 227 26.71 9.43 -17.04
C ILE A 227 26.22 10.48 -18.06
N PHE A 228 25.84 11.67 -17.58
CA PHE A 228 25.40 12.80 -18.40
C PHE A 228 26.37 13.99 -18.26
N ASN A 229 26.58 14.73 -19.35
CA ASN A 229 27.38 15.96 -19.41
C ASN A 229 26.53 17.19 -19.04
N THR A 230 25.96 17.20 -17.84
CA THR A 230 25.13 18.33 -17.34
C THR A 230 26.00 19.40 -16.65
N ASP A 231 25.69 20.67 -16.92
CA ASP A 231 26.28 21.83 -16.25
C ASP A 231 25.43 22.32 -15.05
N SER A 232 24.26 21.71 -14.81
CA SER A 232 23.35 22.08 -13.72
C SER A 232 23.80 21.43 -12.42
N VAL A 233 24.51 22.19 -11.60
CA VAL A 233 25.11 21.71 -10.34
C VAL A 233 24.29 22.19 -9.14
N ILE A 234 24.03 21.28 -8.20
CA ILE A 234 23.42 21.58 -6.91
C ILE A 234 24.38 21.11 -5.80
N ASP A 235 24.71 22.01 -4.87
CA ASP A 235 25.58 21.73 -3.73
C ASP A 235 24.81 21.03 -2.60
N GLU A 236 24.35 19.81 -2.87
CA GLU A 236 23.73 18.90 -1.90
C GLU A 236 24.08 17.44 -2.28
N ASP A 237 24.02 16.53 -1.32
CA ASP A 237 24.20 15.08 -1.55
C ASP A 237 22.87 14.41 -1.93
N PHE A 238 22.90 13.28 -2.64
CA PHE A 238 21.68 12.56 -3.02
C PHE A 238 20.82 12.16 -1.82
N GLU A 239 21.43 11.80 -0.70
CA GLU A 239 20.71 11.45 0.53
C GLU A 239 19.83 12.59 1.05
N TYR A 240 20.16 13.86 0.78
CA TYR A 240 19.28 14.99 1.13
C TYR A 240 17.95 14.90 0.37
N TYR A 241 18.00 14.75 -0.96
CA TYR A 241 16.82 14.62 -1.80
C TYR A 241 16.05 13.34 -1.57
N ARG A 242 16.77 12.24 -1.34
CA ARG A 242 16.16 10.98 -0.94
C ARG A 242 15.34 11.16 0.33
N ASN A 243 15.90 11.77 1.38
CA ASN A 243 15.19 12.03 2.63
C ASN A 243 13.97 12.96 2.45
N LEU A 244 14.06 13.96 1.56
CA LEU A 244 12.93 14.82 1.20
C LEU A 244 11.80 14.01 0.54
N ALA A 245 12.13 13.26 -0.52
CA ALA A 245 11.18 12.43 -1.26
C ALA A 245 10.56 11.34 -0.37
N PHE A 246 11.34 10.79 0.55
CA PHE A 246 10.92 9.71 1.42
C PHE A 246 10.00 10.20 2.56
N LYS A 247 10.00 11.49 2.87
CA LYS A 247 9.18 12.03 3.95
C LYS A 247 7.68 11.84 3.67
N GLY A 248 7.03 11.02 4.49
CA GLY A 248 5.61 10.67 4.31
C GLY A 248 5.37 9.64 3.20
N SER A 249 6.43 8.99 2.71
CA SER A 249 6.35 7.85 1.82
C SER A 249 6.22 6.55 2.62
N ASP A 250 5.75 5.50 1.96
CA ASP A 250 5.68 4.13 2.51
C ASP A 250 7.07 3.48 2.61
N TYR A 251 8.13 4.18 2.22
CA TYR A 251 9.52 3.71 2.28
C TYR A 251 10.25 4.09 3.57
N VAL A 252 9.64 4.87 4.47
CA VAL A 252 10.29 5.38 5.69
C VAL A 252 9.79 4.73 6.96
N ASP A 253 10.74 4.27 7.77
CA ASP A 253 10.57 4.07 9.21
C ASP A 253 10.94 5.39 9.93
N ILE A 254 10.01 5.95 10.70
CA ILE A 254 9.95 7.39 11.04
C ILE A 254 11.06 7.79 12.02
N GLY A 255 12.09 8.51 11.53
CA GLY A 255 13.19 8.99 12.37
C GLY A 255 13.97 10.19 11.84
N THR A 256 13.50 11.40 12.22
CA THR A 256 14.26 12.67 12.42
C THR A 256 14.55 13.62 11.25
N SER A 257 14.44 14.92 11.54
CA SER A 257 15.39 15.98 11.10
C SER A 257 15.09 17.29 11.83
N ILE A 258 16.14 17.94 12.36
CA ILE A 258 16.13 19.28 12.99
C ILE A 258 17.21 20.10 12.29
N PHE A 259 16.82 20.98 11.36
CA PHE A 259 17.64 22.08 10.86
C PHE A 259 16.70 23.21 10.44
N LEU A 260 16.90 24.43 10.98
CA LEU A 260 16.49 25.77 10.48
C LEU A 260 16.38 26.76 11.66
N ALA A 261 17.53 27.21 12.15
CA ALA A 261 17.67 27.97 13.39
C ALA A 261 17.73 29.51 13.23
N VAL A 262 17.23 30.11 12.13
CA VAL A 262 17.41 31.58 11.90
C VAL A 262 16.09 32.38 11.71
N LEU A 263 14.90 31.77 11.80
CA LEU A 263 13.60 32.49 11.66
C LEU A 263 12.92 32.91 12.99
N PHE A 264 13.66 33.01 14.09
CA PHE A 264 13.15 32.92 15.47
C PHE A 264 12.51 34.18 16.10
N ALA A 265 11.77 35.02 15.39
CA ALA A 265 10.96 36.07 16.05
C ALA A 265 9.51 36.13 15.54
N GLY A 266 9.33 36.24 14.22
CA GLY A 266 8.01 36.11 13.59
C GLY A 266 7.44 34.70 13.70
N ILE A 267 8.30 33.68 13.55
CA ILE A 267 7.92 32.28 13.76
C ILE A 267 7.58 32.00 15.22
N ILE A 268 8.24 32.62 16.22
CA ILE A 268 7.86 32.37 17.62
C ILE A 268 6.41 32.82 17.88
N LEU A 269 6.00 33.99 17.39
CA LEU A 269 4.64 34.48 17.59
C LEU A 269 3.61 33.66 16.81
N LEU A 270 3.92 33.29 15.56
CA LEU A 270 3.09 32.41 14.76
C LEU A 270 2.99 31.01 15.39
N VAL A 271 4.11 30.46 15.89
CA VAL A 271 4.17 29.17 16.58
C VAL A 271 3.40 29.25 17.89
N ILE A 272 3.51 30.31 18.70
CA ILE A 272 2.71 30.45 19.92
C ILE A 272 1.22 30.53 19.58
N TYR A 273 0.85 31.26 18.53
CA TYR A 273 -0.54 31.34 18.05
C TYR A 273 -1.06 29.99 17.53
N LEU A 274 -0.29 29.30 16.70
CA LEU A 274 -0.60 27.97 16.17
C LEU A 274 -0.61 26.90 17.28
N LEU A 275 0.31 26.96 18.25
CA LEU A 275 0.34 26.10 19.43
C LEU A 275 -0.89 26.32 20.31
N ASN A 276 -1.36 27.55 20.46
CA ASN A 276 -2.59 27.84 21.21
C ASN A 276 -3.84 27.36 20.46
N LYS A 277 -3.90 27.49 19.14
CA LYS A 277 -4.98 26.89 18.31
C LYS A 277 -4.94 25.38 18.37
N ARG A 278 -3.75 24.77 18.22
CA ARG A 278 -3.53 23.33 18.32
C ARG A 278 -3.89 22.82 19.71
N ALA A 279 -3.51 23.52 20.79
CA ALA A 279 -3.89 23.14 22.14
C ALA A 279 -5.42 23.15 22.36
N LYS A 280 -6.14 24.08 21.72
CA LYS A 280 -7.61 24.09 21.73
C LYS A 280 -8.20 22.97 20.89
N TYR A 281 -7.68 22.75 19.68
CA TYR A 281 -8.11 21.69 18.77
C TYR A 281 -7.86 20.30 19.35
N VAL A 282 -6.68 20.05 19.92
CA VAL A 282 -6.32 18.76 20.55
C VAL A 282 -7.24 18.40 21.72
N ARG A 283 -7.85 19.42 22.35
CA ARG A 283 -8.82 19.26 23.44
C ARG A 283 -10.27 19.28 22.97
N SER A 284 -10.53 19.55 21.68
CA SER A 284 -11.89 19.52 21.14
C SER A 284 -12.36 18.07 20.96
N ALA A 285 -13.68 17.90 20.88
CA ALA A 285 -14.27 16.60 20.58
C ALA A 285 -13.91 16.11 19.16
N ASP A 286 -13.59 17.03 18.25
CA ASP A 286 -13.29 16.75 16.83
C ASP A 286 -11.89 16.16 16.60
N TYR A 287 -10.97 16.29 17.57
CA TYR A 287 -9.62 15.71 17.45
C TYR A 287 -9.59 14.29 18.02
N GLU A 288 -9.53 13.30 17.12
CA GLU A 288 -9.48 11.88 17.48
C GLU A 288 -8.24 11.55 18.34
N GLY A 289 -7.10 12.17 18.03
CA GLY A 289 -5.80 11.86 18.65
C GLY A 289 -5.04 10.76 17.93
N THR A 290 -3.73 10.69 18.15
CA THR A 290 -2.86 9.67 17.55
C THR A 290 -3.08 8.34 18.26
N LYS A 291 -3.48 7.31 17.51
CA LYS A 291 -3.65 5.95 18.03
C LYS A 291 -2.28 5.27 18.05
N VAL A 292 -1.91 4.70 19.20
CA VAL A 292 -0.63 4.03 19.38
C VAL A 292 -0.86 2.74 20.16
N ASP A 293 -0.38 1.61 19.66
CA ASP A 293 -0.43 0.37 20.43
C ASP A 293 0.76 0.33 21.41
N LYS A 294 0.48 0.18 22.70
CA LYS A 294 1.47 0.10 23.78
C LYS A 294 1.27 -1.20 24.56
N LEU A 295 1.35 -2.31 23.83
CA LEU A 295 1.19 -3.66 24.33
C LEU A 295 2.52 -4.18 24.89
N VAL A 296 2.90 -3.70 26.07
CA VAL A 296 4.18 -4.07 26.71
C VAL A 296 4.05 -5.36 27.50
N LEU A 297 4.86 -6.35 27.15
CA LEU A 297 4.97 -7.64 27.85
C LEU A 297 6.26 -7.74 28.66
N ASN A 298 6.16 -8.00 29.97
CA ASN A 298 7.33 -8.24 30.81
C ASN A 298 7.64 -9.74 30.96
N LYS A 299 8.28 -10.31 29.93
CA LYS A 299 8.66 -11.74 29.91
C LYS A 299 9.66 -12.12 31.02
N LYS A 300 10.46 -11.18 31.55
CA LYS A 300 11.56 -11.47 32.50
C LYS A 300 11.07 -11.94 33.87
N ASN A 301 9.95 -11.41 34.33
CA ASN A 301 9.41 -11.72 35.65
C ASN A 301 8.68 -13.07 35.70
N LEU A 302 8.38 -13.68 34.55
CA LEU A 302 7.58 -14.89 34.44
C LEU A 302 8.43 -16.17 34.31
N LYS A 303 9.74 -16.07 34.50
CA LYS A 303 10.67 -17.19 34.30
C LYS A 303 10.40 -18.30 35.33
N GLY A 304 10.10 -19.50 34.84
CA GLY A 304 9.77 -20.66 35.69
C GLY A 304 8.32 -20.70 36.17
N GLU A 305 7.46 -19.82 35.65
CA GLU A 305 6.02 -19.92 35.79
C GLU A 305 5.41 -20.61 34.56
N TYR A 306 4.39 -21.43 34.79
CA TYR A 306 3.80 -22.28 33.77
C TYR A 306 2.29 -22.16 33.78
N PHE A 307 1.71 -22.10 32.59
CA PHE A 307 0.29 -22.22 32.35
C PHE A 307 0.11 -23.46 31.48
N ARG A 308 -0.73 -24.41 31.88
CA ARG A 308 -0.75 -25.77 31.29
C ARG A 308 -1.92 -26.03 30.36
N GLU A 309 -2.72 -25.00 30.13
CA GLU A 309 -3.94 -25.05 29.32
C GLU A 309 -3.82 -24.05 28.16
N VAL A 310 -4.65 -24.22 27.13
CA VAL A 310 -4.72 -23.25 26.04
C VAL A 310 -5.15 -21.89 26.62
N PRO A 311 -4.32 -20.83 26.53
CA PRO A 311 -4.56 -19.58 27.26
C PRO A 311 -5.78 -18.77 26.80
N TYR A 312 -6.30 -19.06 25.60
CA TYR A 312 -7.33 -18.26 24.96
C TYR A 312 -8.47 -19.12 24.43
N ASN A 313 -9.68 -18.82 24.90
CA ASN A 313 -10.92 -19.48 24.47
C ASN A 313 -11.58 -18.66 23.35
N GLY A 314 -10.96 -18.67 22.17
CA GLY A 314 -11.41 -17.96 20.98
C GLY A 314 -10.60 -18.35 19.75
N ASN A 315 -10.79 -17.66 18.64
CA ASN A 315 -10.07 -17.95 17.41
C ASN A 315 -8.63 -17.45 17.50
N ILE A 316 -7.66 -18.21 16.98
CA ILE A 316 -6.24 -17.82 17.05
C ILE A 316 -5.97 -16.51 16.30
N GLY A 317 -6.75 -16.18 15.26
CA GLY A 317 -6.68 -14.90 14.55
C GLY A 317 -7.06 -13.70 15.41
N ASP A 318 -7.85 -13.89 16.47
CA ASP A 318 -8.15 -12.81 17.43
C ASP A 318 -6.87 -12.32 18.12
N LEU A 319 -5.85 -13.17 18.24
CA LEU A 319 -4.58 -12.87 18.90
C LEU A 319 -3.54 -12.21 17.97
N PHE A 320 -3.89 -11.93 16.71
CA PHE A 320 -2.94 -11.51 15.69
C PHE A 320 -2.13 -10.26 16.10
N LEU A 321 -2.79 -9.25 16.68
CA LEU A 321 -2.13 -8.05 17.19
C LEU A 321 -1.14 -8.37 18.32
N ILE A 322 -1.52 -9.24 19.26
CA ILE A 322 -0.66 -9.63 20.39
C ILE A 322 0.58 -10.36 19.87
N PHE A 323 0.39 -11.31 18.96
CA PHE A 323 1.51 -12.08 18.40
C PHE A 323 2.43 -11.22 17.54
N ASN A 324 1.88 -10.37 16.68
CA ASN A 324 2.66 -9.47 15.82
C ASN A 324 3.47 -8.43 16.60
N THR A 325 3.02 -8.04 17.79
CA THR A 325 3.75 -7.09 18.66
C THR A 325 4.77 -7.77 19.58
N SER A 326 4.63 -9.07 19.85
CA SER A 326 5.30 -9.71 20.98
C SER A 326 6.12 -10.95 20.65
N TRP A 327 5.96 -11.51 19.45
CA TRP A 327 6.73 -12.63 18.93
C TRP A 327 7.22 -12.31 17.51
N GLU A 328 8.41 -12.81 17.19
CA GLU A 328 9.00 -12.66 15.86
C GLU A 328 8.31 -13.57 14.85
N ASN A 329 8.45 -13.23 13.57
CA ASN A 329 8.01 -14.06 12.45
C ASN A 329 6.51 -14.43 12.54
N SER A 330 5.68 -13.50 13.01
CA SER A 330 4.26 -13.81 13.30
C SER A 330 3.52 -14.33 12.07
N LEU A 331 3.80 -13.81 10.87
CA LEU A 331 3.13 -14.22 9.64
C LEU A 331 3.33 -15.70 9.32
N GLU A 332 4.59 -16.16 9.19
CA GLU A 332 4.88 -17.58 8.94
C GLU A 332 4.36 -18.49 10.06
N ASN A 333 4.40 -18.03 11.31
CA ASN A 333 3.91 -18.77 12.46
C ASN A 333 2.38 -18.93 12.42
N TYR A 334 1.66 -17.89 12.02
CA TYR A 334 0.20 -17.94 11.82
C TYR A 334 -0.19 -18.87 10.68
N ILE A 335 0.49 -18.77 9.53
CA ILE A 335 0.26 -19.68 8.41
C ILE A 335 0.51 -21.13 8.87
N SER A 336 1.63 -21.39 9.54
CA SER A 336 1.94 -22.72 10.06
C SER A 336 0.88 -23.25 11.02
N ALA A 337 0.38 -22.40 11.93
CA ALA A 337 -0.68 -22.77 12.87
C ALA A 337 -1.99 -23.10 12.15
N TYR A 338 -2.37 -22.33 11.13
CA TYR A 338 -3.55 -22.61 10.33
C TYR A 338 -3.44 -23.88 9.51
N PHE A 339 -2.28 -24.18 8.89
CA PHE A 339 -2.06 -25.47 8.23
C PHE A 339 -2.27 -26.64 9.18
N LEU A 340 -1.72 -26.60 10.40
CA LEU A 340 -1.96 -27.63 11.41
C LEU A 340 -3.44 -27.72 11.81
N LYS A 341 -4.11 -26.58 11.97
CA LYS A 341 -5.56 -26.55 12.25
C LYS A 341 -6.34 -27.23 11.12
N TRP A 342 -6.04 -26.91 9.87
CA TRP A 342 -6.74 -27.45 8.70
C TRP A 342 -6.51 -28.93 8.46
N ILE A 343 -5.31 -29.45 8.77
CA ILE A 343 -5.06 -30.90 8.75
C ILE A 343 -5.89 -31.59 9.84
N LYS A 344 -5.87 -31.06 11.07
CA LYS A 344 -6.63 -31.62 12.20
C LYS A 344 -8.14 -31.62 11.96
N GLU A 345 -8.64 -30.61 11.26
CA GLU A 345 -10.07 -30.46 10.91
C GLU A 345 -10.43 -31.11 9.56
N GLU A 346 -9.52 -31.86 8.94
CA GLU A 346 -9.72 -32.55 7.66
C GLU A 346 -10.11 -31.61 6.49
N ASN A 347 -9.72 -30.33 6.56
CA ASN A 347 -9.91 -29.36 5.48
C ASN A 347 -8.79 -29.43 4.43
N ILE A 348 -7.61 -29.93 4.81
CA ILE A 348 -6.49 -30.22 3.90
C ILE A 348 -5.81 -31.55 4.28
N GLU A 349 -5.14 -32.18 3.32
CA GLU A 349 -4.39 -33.42 3.49
C GLU A 349 -2.94 -33.26 3.01
N ALA A 350 -1.97 -33.71 3.82
CA ALA A 350 -0.57 -33.74 3.43
C ALA A 350 -0.28 -34.98 2.56
N LEU A 351 0.08 -34.76 1.29
CA LEU A 351 0.42 -35.82 0.34
C LEU A 351 1.93 -35.99 0.23
N LYS A 352 2.41 -37.22 0.32
CA LYS A 352 3.81 -37.56 0.06
C LYS A 352 4.01 -37.76 -1.44
N ASP A 353 4.79 -36.87 -2.05
CA ASP A 353 5.16 -36.91 -3.45
C ASP A 353 6.65 -37.21 -3.61
N THR A 354 7.01 -38.06 -4.57
CA THR A 354 8.42 -38.26 -4.95
C THR A 354 8.71 -37.50 -6.24
N LYS A 355 9.51 -36.43 -6.15
CA LYS A 355 9.87 -35.57 -7.30
C LYS A 355 11.35 -35.73 -7.69
N GLY A 356 11.64 -35.58 -8.99
CA GLY A 356 13.01 -35.51 -9.55
C GLY A 356 13.30 -36.57 -10.64
N MET A 357 13.83 -36.11 -11.78
CA MET A 357 14.14 -36.98 -12.94
C MET A 357 15.40 -37.83 -12.75
N PHE A 358 16.38 -37.34 -11.98
CA PHE A 358 17.69 -38.00 -11.79
C PHE A 358 18.01 -38.33 -10.32
N ILE A 359 17.51 -37.52 -9.38
CA ILE A 359 17.59 -37.77 -7.94
C ILE A 359 16.17 -37.64 -7.39
N LYS A 360 15.59 -38.77 -6.98
CA LYS A 360 14.28 -38.79 -6.34
C LYS A 360 14.40 -38.20 -4.94
N LYS A 361 13.66 -37.12 -4.65
CA LYS A 361 13.48 -36.56 -3.32
C LYS A 361 12.02 -36.67 -2.94
N ASP A 362 11.76 -37.18 -1.73
CA ASP A 362 10.43 -37.10 -1.14
C ASP A 362 10.14 -35.65 -0.78
N THR A 363 8.92 -35.21 -1.08
CA THR A 363 8.39 -33.88 -0.86
C THR A 363 6.96 -34.01 -0.33
N ILE A 364 6.45 -32.97 0.34
CA ILE A 364 5.04 -32.93 0.75
C ILE A 364 4.35 -31.80 0.01
N SER A 365 3.18 -32.10 -0.56
CA SER A 365 2.21 -31.14 -1.09
C SER A 365 0.94 -31.19 -0.22
N PHE A 366 0.09 -30.17 -0.33
CA PHE A 366 -1.13 -30.08 0.49
C PHE A 366 -2.36 -30.07 -0.42
N LYS A 367 -3.13 -31.15 -0.38
CA LYS A 367 -4.39 -31.26 -1.10
C LYS A 367 -5.51 -30.59 -0.31
N ILE A 368 -6.26 -29.73 -0.97
CA ILE A 368 -7.43 -29.08 -0.41
C ILE A 368 -8.61 -30.05 -0.49
N LEU A 369 -9.24 -30.32 0.65
CA LEU A 369 -10.40 -31.22 0.75
C LEU A 369 -11.73 -30.46 0.81
N ASN A 370 -11.71 -29.20 1.25
CA ASN A 370 -12.91 -28.39 1.44
C ASN A 370 -12.74 -26.97 0.89
N GLU A 371 -13.28 -26.70 -0.30
CA GLU A 371 -13.22 -25.36 -0.90
C GLU A 371 -13.98 -24.27 -0.12
N ASN A 372 -14.89 -24.64 0.80
CA ASN A 372 -15.74 -23.71 1.53
C ASN A 372 -15.50 -23.82 3.05
N LEU A 373 -14.43 -23.19 3.52
CA LEU A 373 -14.09 -23.19 4.95
C LEU A 373 -15.17 -22.47 5.78
N LYS A 374 -15.76 -23.21 6.72
CA LYS A 374 -16.70 -22.66 7.71
C LYS A 374 -15.92 -22.20 8.95
N SER A 375 -15.49 -20.95 8.95
CA SER A 375 -14.84 -20.32 10.12
C SER A 375 -15.43 -18.95 10.44
N GLU A 376 -15.51 -18.60 11.72
CA GLU A 376 -15.82 -17.23 12.16
C GLU A 376 -14.56 -16.34 12.23
N ASP A 377 -13.37 -16.95 12.15
CA ASP A 377 -12.09 -16.27 12.13
C ASP A 377 -11.86 -15.63 10.74
N LYS A 378 -11.86 -14.30 10.69
CA LYS A 378 -11.65 -13.54 9.45
C LYS A 378 -10.21 -13.68 8.93
N VAL A 379 -9.24 -13.80 9.85
CA VAL A 379 -7.82 -13.99 9.49
C VAL A 379 -7.67 -15.36 8.85
N GLU A 380 -8.23 -16.39 9.48
CA GLU A 380 -8.23 -17.75 8.95
C GLU A 380 -8.85 -17.82 7.55
N LYS A 381 -10.03 -17.22 7.37
CA LYS A 381 -10.74 -17.23 6.09
C LYS A 381 -9.92 -16.64 4.96
N TYR A 382 -9.24 -15.53 5.22
CA TYR A 382 -8.40 -14.91 4.20
C TYR A 382 -7.16 -15.76 3.93
N ILE A 383 -6.44 -16.25 4.95
CA ILE A 383 -5.28 -17.13 4.70
C ILE A 383 -5.70 -18.43 3.99
N TYR A 384 -6.92 -18.92 4.23
CA TYR A 384 -7.47 -20.06 3.49
C TYR A 384 -7.77 -19.72 2.03
N SER A 385 -8.27 -18.51 1.73
CA SER A 385 -8.47 -18.09 0.34
C SER A 385 -7.16 -17.99 -0.44
N ILE A 386 -6.07 -17.59 0.24
CA ILE A 386 -4.74 -17.60 -0.36
C ILE A 386 -4.36 -18.99 -0.86
N ILE A 387 -4.53 -20.04 -0.04
CA ILE A 387 -4.13 -21.40 -0.46
C ILE A 387 -5.03 -21.94 -1.58
N LEU A 388 -6.31 -21.54 -1.60
CA LEU A 388 -7.24 -21.86 -2.69
C LEU A 388 -6.78 -21.24 -4.01
N GLU A 389 -6.49 -19.94 -4.00
CA GLU A 389 -6.02 -19.18 -5.16
C GLU A 389 -4.64 -19.68 -5.65
N ALA A 390 -3.71 -19.89 -4.72
CA ALA A 390 -2.36 -20.36 -5.02
C ALA A 390 -2.37 -21.75 -5.66
N SER A 391 -3.34 -22.63 -5.34
CA SER A 391 -3.43 -23.99 -5.91
C SER A 391 -3.80 -24.06 -7.40
N LYS A 392 -3.88 -22.93 -8.13
CA LYS A 392 -4.06 -22.82 -9.60
C LYS A 392 -5.17 -23.72 -10.20
N GLY A 393 -6.15 -24.12 -9.40
CA GLY A 393 -7.31 -24.91 -9.80
C GLY A 393 -7.11 -26.44 -9.83
N ASP A 394 -5.94 -26.98 -9.52
CA ASP A 394 -5.76 -28.44 -9.37
C ASP A 394 -6.05 -28.94 -7.93
N GLY A 395 -6.24 -27.99 -7.00
CA GLY A 395 -6.57 -28.26 -5.60
C GLY A 395 -5.40 -28.80 -4.79
N VAL A 396 -4.17 -28.71 -5.29
CA VAL A 396 -2.95 -29.19 -4.62
C VAL A 396 -1.93 -28.07 -4.52
N LEU A 397 -1.74 -27.54 -3.31
CA LEU A 397 -0.75 -26.52 -3.05
C LEU A 397 0.66 -27.13 -2.95
N ASN A 398 1.58 -26.62 -3.77
CA ASN A 398 3.02 -26.87 -3.63
C ASN A 398 3.80 -25.61 -3.22
N GLU A 399 5.08 -25.77 -2.87
CA GLU A 399 5.93 -24.69 -2.36
C GLU A 399 6.03 -23.51 -3.34
N ASN A 400 6.19 -23.81 -4.64
CA ASN A 400 6.40 -22.79 -5.66
C ASN A 400 5.11 -22.01 -5.90
N ASP A 401 3.97 -22.69 -5.92
CA ASP A 401 2.66 -22.04 -6.06
C ASP A 401 2.41 -21.04 -4.94
N PHE A 402 2.74 -21.41 -3.70
CA PHE A 402 2.55 -20.54 -2.56
C PHE A 402 3.51 -19.33 -2.58
N LYS A 403 4.76 -19.52 -3.02
CA LYS A 403 5.73 -18.44 -3.22
C LYS A 403 5.35 -17.50 -4.36
N GLU A 404 4.94 -18.03 -5.52
CA GLU A 404 4.51 -17.20 -6.64
C GLU A 404 3.26 -16.39 -6.30
N TRP A 405 2.27 -16.97 -5.59
CA TRP A 405 1.13 -16.20 -5.12
C TRP A 405 1.57 -15.04 -4.22
N ALA A 406 2.48 -15.28 -3.26
CA ALA A 406 3.00 -14.23 -2.36
C ALA A 406 3.68 -13.12 -3.15
N LYS A 407 4.45 -13.47 -4.18
CA LYS A 407 5.15 -12.54 -5.06
C LYS A 407 4.19 -11.70 -5.91
N GLU A 408 3.13 -12.31 -6.43
CA GLU A 408 2.13 -11.67 -7.30
C GLU A 408 1.12 -10.81 -6.51
N ASN A 409 0.84 -11.13 -5.23
CA ASN A 409 -0.25 -10.55 -4.45
C ASN A 409 0.20 -9.82 -3.17
N TYR A 410 1.49 -9.46 -3.08
CA TYR A 410 2.07 -8.88 -1.87
C TYR A 410 1.40 -7.55 -1.42
N GLU A 411 0.86 -6.71 -2.31
CA GLU A 411 0.10 -5.47 -1.94
C GLU A 411 -1.18 -5.78 -1.18
N THR A 412 -2.00 -6.65 -1.78
CA THR A 412 -3.27 -7.09 -1.19
C THR A 412 -2.98 -7.74 0.15
N LEU A 413 -1.90 -8.51 0.24
CA LEU A 413 -1.45 -9.12 1.47
C LEU A 413 -1.04 -8.07 2.51
N GLU A 414 -0.21 -7.07 2.20
CA GLU A 414 0.21 -6.04 3.16
C GLU A 414 -0.99 -5.26 3.71
N SER A 415 -1.90 -4.84 2.82
CA SER A 415 -3.16 -4.19 3.21
C SER A 415 -3.96 -5.08 4.18
N LYS A 416 -4.03 -6.38 3.90
CA LYS A 416 -4.76 -7.34 4.74
C LYS A 416 -4.07 -7.64 6.06
N LEU A 417 -2.74 -7.62 6.13
CA LEU A 417 -2.00 -7.72 7.39
C LEU A 417 -2.28 -6.51 8.30
N GLY A 418 -2.43 -5.32 7.71
CA GLY A 418 -2.95 -4.14 8.40
C GLY A 418 -4.36 -4.38 8.96
N ASP A 419 -5.28 -4.82 8.10
CA ASP A 419 -6.67 -5.15 8.49
C ASP A 419 -6.73 -6.18 9.63
N PHE A 420 -5.84 -7.17 9.66
CA PHE A 420 -5.81 -8.21 10.70
C PHE A 420 -5.45 -7.66 12.07
N LYS A 421 -4.52 -6.72 12.14
CA LYS A 421 -4.19 -6.01 13.39
C LYS A 421 -5.41 -5.25 13.89
N ASP A 422 -6.16 -4.61 13.00
CA ASP A 422 -7.37 -3.85 13.33
C ASP A 422 -8.52 -4.75 13.79
N ILE A 423 -8.77 -5.85 13.08
CA ILE A 423 -9.76 -6.87 13.44
C ILE A 423 -9.43 -7.45 14.82
N SER A 424 -8.18 -7.89 15.03
CA SER A 424 -7.70 -8.41 16.31
C SER A 424 -7.86 -7.39 17.43
N ARG A 425 -7.48 -6.13 17.20
CA ARG A 425 -7.64 -5.04 18.19
C ARG A 425 -9.08 -4.87 18.62
N ASN A 426 -10.01 -4.81 17.67
CA ASN A 426 -11.43 -4.60 17.94
C ASN A 426 -12.02 -5.78 18.71
N ILE A 427 -11.74 -7.02 18.30
CA ILE A 427 -12.23 -8.23 18.99
C ILE A 427 -11.68 -8.29 20.42
N LEU A 428 -10.38 -8.06 20.60
CA LEU A 428 -9.75 -8.09 21.93
C LEU A 428 -10.26 -6.97 22.83
N LYS A 429 -10.57 -5.79 22.28
CA LYS A 429 -11.21 -4.69 23.00
C LYS A 429 -12.64 -5.04 23.42
N ASP A 430 -13.45 -5.55 22.49
CA ASP A 430 -14.84 -5.96 22.76
C ASP A 430 -14.92 -7.08 23.81
N ARG A 431 -13.93 -7.98 23.82
CA ARG A 431 -13.80 -9.05 24.83
C ARG A 431 -13.15 -8.62 26.13
N GLY A 432 -12.80 -7.33 26.27
CA GLY A 432 -12.26 -6.72 27.48
C GLY A 432 -10.79 -7.04 27.78
N TYR A 433 -10.01 -7.50 26.79
CA TYR A 433 -8.56 -7.72 26.91
C TYR A 433 -7.76 -6.44 26.62
N LEU A 434 -8.30 -5.54 25.80
CA LEU A 434 -7.65 -4.26 25.50
C LEU A 434 -8.52 -3.10 25.98
N GLU A 435 -7.86 -2.04 26.42
CA GLU A 435 -8.52 -0.78 26.76
C GLU A 435 -7.77 0.40 26.14
N THR A 436 -8.44 1.55 26.09
CA THR A 436 -7.86 2.77 25.54
C THR A 436 -7.50 3.72 26.67
N GLU A 437 -6.21 3.93 26.88
CA GLU A 437 -5.69 4.97 27.76
C GLU A 437 -5.53 6.27 26.98
N VAL A 438 -6.18 7.33 27.46
CA VAL A 438 -6.06 8.66 26.84
C VAL A 438 -4.96 9.44 27.56
N GLN A 439 -3.84 9.67 26.87
CA GLN A 439 -2.83 10.63 27.36
C GLN A 439 -3.00 11.96 26.64
N LEU A 440 -3.46 12.95 27.40
CA LEU A 440 -3.60 14.32 26.90
C LEU A 440 -2.43 15.17 27.37
N ASN A 441 -1.58 15.55 26.42
CA ASN A 441 -0.58 16.59 26.60
C ASN A 441 -1.09 17.91 26.03
N ARG A 442 -0.38 19.02 26.30
CA ARG A 442 -0.80 20.36 25.86
C ARG A 442 -1.03 20.48 24.35
N TYR A 443 -0.35 19.68 23.53
CA TYR A 443 -0.37 19.76 22.06
C TYR A 443 -0.60 18.42 21.35
N SER A 444 -0.81 17.36 22.11
CA SER A 444 -1.00 16.00 21.58
C SER A 444 -2.03 15.28 22.44
N LYS A 445 -2.87 14.49 21.79
CA LYS A 445 -3.77 13.53 22.43
C LYS A 445 -3.38 12.18 21.88
N TYR A 446 -2.88 11.30 22.74
CA TYR A 446 -2.56 9.94 22.38
C TYR A 446 -3.65 9.02 22.92
N LEU A 447 -4.15 8.15 22.06
CA LEU A 447 -5.04 7.06 22.41
C LEU A 447 -4.18 5.80 22.42
N TYR A 448 -3.67 5.44 23.60
CA TYR A 448 -2.90 4.23 23.75
C TYR A 448 -3.81 3.02 23.85
N THR A 449 -3.68 2.08 22.94
CA THR A 449 -4.21 0.73 23.16
C THR A 449 -3.28 0.03 24.13
N VAL A 450 -3.78 -0.35 25.30
CA VAL A 450 -3.03 -1.06 26.33
C VAL A 450 -3.74 -2.35 26.72
N TYR A 451 -3.01 -3.24 27.37
CA TYR A 451 -3.62 -4.39 28.03
C TYR A 451 -4.44 -3.95 29.24
N SER A 452 -5.72 -4.34 29.26
CA SER A 452 -6.49 -4.33 30.50
C SER A 452 -5.89 -5.35 31.47
N GLU A 453 -6.37 -5.41 32.72
CA GLU A 453 -5.90 -6.44 33.67
C GLU A 453 -6.12 -7.88 33.14
N LYS A 454 -7.27 -8.11 32.51
CA LYS A 454 -7.58 -9.38 31.83
C LYS A 454 -6.66 -9.62 30.63
N GLY A 455 -6.30 -8.56 29.90
CA GLY A 455 -5.34 -8.62 28.80
C GLY A 455 -3.94 -8.99 29.26
N LYS A 456 -3.49 -8.42 30.38
CA LYS A 456 -2.20 -8.73 30.98
C LYS A 456 -2.16 -10.20 31.36
N GLU A 457 -3.16 -10.69 32.08
CA GLU A 457 -3.27 -12.10 32.47
C GLU A 457 -3.21 -13.04 31.24
N LEU A 458 -3.99 -12.75 30.19
CA LEU A 458 -3.93 -13.52 28.93
C LEU A 458 -2.51 -13.51 28.34
N SER A 459 -1.91 -12.33 28.23
CA SER A 459 -0.59 -12.15 27.63
C SER A 459 0.52 -12.85 28.43
N GLU A 460 0.43 -12.85 29.77
CA GLU A 460 1.32 -13.59 30.65
C GLU A 460 1.10 -15.10 30.53
N ASN A 461 -0.15 -15.55 30.47
CA ASN A 461 -0.49 -16.96 30.31
C ASN A 461 -0.01 -17.51 28.95
N LEU A 462 -0.01 -16.71 27.87
CA LEU A 462 0.63 -17.08 26.60
C LEU A 462 2.13 -17.33 26.78
N VAL A 463 2.84 -16.47 27.52
CA VAL A 463 4.27 -16.64 27.80
C VAL A 463 4.54 -17.87 28.70
N LYS A 464 3.74 -18.06 29.75
CA LYS A 464 3.83 -19.22 30.66
C LYS A 464 3.48 -20.53 29.94
N PHE A 465 2.55 -20.50 28.99
CA PHE A 465 2.20 -21.64 28.16
C PHE A 465 3.32 -21.97 27.16
N GLN A 466 3.93 -20.97 26.52
CA GLN A 466 5.13 -21.19 25.71
C GLN A 466 6.26 -21.83 26.52
N GLN A 467 6.49 -21.38 27.76
CA GLN A 467 7.47 -21.99 28.67
C GLN A 467 7.11 -23.44 29.02
N TYR A 468 5.84 -23.72 29.25
CA TYR A 468 5.36 -25.08 29.54
C TYR A 468 5.60 -26.02 28.35
N LEU A 469 5.34 -25.58 27.13
CA LEU A 469 5.61 -26.35 25.93
C LEU A 469 7.11 -26.62 25.72
N LYS A 470 7.98 -25.75 26.24
CA LYS A 470 9.46 -25.93 26.23
C LYS A 470 10.01 -26.71 27.42
N ASP A 471 9.24 -26.90 28.49
CA ASP A 471 9.69 -27.62 29.69
C ASP A 471 9.12 -29.04 29.74
N TYR A 472 9.86 -29.93 29.09
CA TYR A 472 9.45 -31.31 28.85
C TYR A 472 9.35 -32.16 30.12
N SER A 473 9.99 -31.74 31.21
CA SER A 473 9.93 -32.44 32.50
C SER A 473 8.52 -32.42 33.10
N LEU A 474 7.74 -31.36 32.82
CA LEU A 474 6.39 -31.16 33.34
C LEU A 474 5.32 -31.87 32.51
N LEU A 475 5.61 -32.17 31.24
CA LEU A 475 4.69 -32.87 30.33
C LEU A 475 4.44 -34.32 30.75
N ASN A 476 5.41 -34.94 31.45
CA ASN A 476 5.35 -36.32 31.95
C ASN A 476 4.42 -36.52 33.17
N SER A 477 3.86 -35.42 33.74
CA SER A 477 3.10 -35.44 35.00
C SER A 477 1.56 -35.53 34.84
N ARG A 478 1.04 -35.67 33.61
CA ARG A 478 -0.40 -35.88 33.38
C ARG A 478 -0.71 -37.38 33.42
N ASP A 479 -1.53 -37.79 34.37
CA ASP A 479 -1.98 -39.18 34.57
C ASP A 479 -2.84 -39.77 33.41
N SER A 480 -3.10 -39.00 32.34
CA SER A 480 -3.65 -39.51 31.08
C SER A 480 -3.11 -38.76 29.86
N TYR A 481 -2.51 -39.50 28.93
CA TYR A 481 -2.06 -38.99 27.63
C TYR A 481 -3.27 -38.78 26.72
N ASN A 482 -3.92 -37.61 26.79
CA ASN A 482 -4.96 -37.26 25.83
C ASN A 482 -4.31 -36.61 24.59
N VAL A 483 -4.04 -37.42 23.57
CA VAL A 483 -3.38 -37.05 22.31
C VAL A 483 -4.06 -35.87 21.61
N HIS A 484 -5.39 -35.76 21.68
CA HIS A 484 -6.10 -34.64 21.06
C HIS A 484 -5.74 -33.28 21.67
N ILE A 485 -5.39 -33.24 22.96
CA ILE A 485 -4.92 -32.00 23.61
C ILE A 485 -3.52 -31.63 23.12
N TRP A 486 -2.69 -32.62 22.79
CA TRP A 486 -1.34 -32.38 22.30
C TRP A 486 -1.34 -31.82 20.88
N ASP A 487 -2.31 -32.23 20.06
CA ASP A 487 -2.49 -31.65 18.72
C ASP A 487 -2.93 -30.17 18.80
N ASP A 488 -3.81 -29.80 19.74
CA ASP A 488 -4.14 -28.39 20.03
C ASP A 488 -2.94 -27.59 20.54
N PHE A 489 -2.06 -28.24 21.32
CA PHE A 489 -0.82 -27.63 21.78
C PHE A 489 0.16 -27.37 20.63
N LEU A 490 0.19 -28.24 19.61
CA LEU A 490 1.05 -28.05 18.44
C LEU A 490 0.59 -26.89 17.56
N ILE A 491 -0.71 -26.61 17.46
CA ILE A 491 -1.24 -25.41 16.79
C ILE A 491 -0.71 -24.14 17.46
N TYR A 492 -0.76 -24.06 18.79
CA TYR A 492 -0.18 -22.93 19.53
C TYR A 492 1.35 -22.93 19.49
N ALA A 493 1.99 -24.10 19.52
CA ALA A 493 3.43 -24.22 19.35
C ALA A 493 3.87 -23.62 18.00
N SER A 494 3.07 -23.75 16.94
CA SER A 494 3.31 -23.09 15.66
C SER A 494 3.20 -21.58 15.75
N LEU A 495 2.22 -21.03 16.48
CA LEU A 495 2.15 -19.57 16.73
C LEU A 495 3.41 -19.03 17.42
N PHE A 496 4.07 -19.85 18.24
CA PHE A 496 5.34 -19.53 18.90
C PHE A 496 6.58 -19.89 18.08
N GLY A 497 6.43 -20.52 16.91
CA GLY A 497 7.53 -21.00 16.06
C GLY A 497 8.31 -22.20 16.60
N ILE A 498 7.71 -23.01 17.48
CA ILE A 498 8.37 -24.13 18.19
C ILE A 498 7.69 -25.50 17.98
N ALA A 499 6.77 -25.62 17.02
CA ALA A 499 6.00 -26.85 16.80
C ALA A 499 6.86 -28.08 16.53
N GLU A 500 7.92 -27.97 15.72
CA GLU A 500 8.81 -29.11 15.43
C GLU A 500 9.57 -29.58 16.69
N GLU A 501 10.05 -28.64 17.50
CA GLU A 501 10.75 -28.91 18.76
C GLU A 501 9.80 -29.62 19.75
N VAL A 502 8.61 -29.06 19.97
CA VAL A 502 7.58 -29.63 20.85
C VAL A 502 7.14 -31.02 20.37
N ARG A 503 6.98 -31.21 19.05
CA ARG A 503 6.57 -32.49 18.47
C ARG A 503 7.58 -33.60 18.71
N ARG A 504 8.87 -33.32 18.58
CA ARG A 504 9.94 -34.31 18.84
C ARG A 504 9.94 -34.72 20.31
N GLU A 505 9.72 -33.77 21.21
CA GLU A 505 9.72 -34.04 22.64
C GLU A 505 8.48 -34.81 23.10
N PHE A 506 7.32 -34.58 22.49
CA PHE A 506 6.14 -35.43 22.67
C PHE A 506 6.43 -36.89 22.30
N GLU A 507 7.20 -37.14 21.24
CA GLU A 507 7.66 -38.47 20.84
C GLU A 507 8.62 -39.10 21.87
N ASN A 508 9.50 -38.29 22.49
CA ASN A 508 10.41 -38.75 23.53
C ASN A 508 9.64 -39.20 24.79
N ILE A 509 8.63 -38.42 25.19
CA ILE A 509 7.80 -38.68 26.39
C ILE A 509 6.85 -39.86 26.14
N TYR A 510 6.23 -39.89 24.95
CA TYR A 510 5.31 -40.94 24.55
C TYR A 510 5.77 -41.55 23.21
N PRO A 511 6.59 -42.62 23.23
CA PRO A 511 7.16 -43.21 22.01
C PRO A 511 6.15 -43.71 20.97
N ASN A 512 4.88 -43.92 21.34
CA ASN A 512 3.81 -44.27 20.39
C ASN A 512 3.02 -43.05 19.87
N TYR A 513 3.36 -41.83 20.29
CA TYR A 513 2.65 -40.60 19.89
C TYR A 513 2.52 -40.48 18.37
N TYR A 514 3.57 -40.85 17.63
CA TYR A 514 3.59 -40.81 16.18
C TYR A 514 2.50 -41.66 15.48
N LYS A 515 1.93 -42.65 16.17
CA LYS A 515 0.83 -43.48 15.65
C LYS A 515 -0.54 -42.89 15.91
N GLU A 516 -0.64 -41.98 16.88
CA GLU A 516 -1.92 -41.48 17.40
C GLU A 516 -2.16 -40.02 17.04
N THR A 517 -1.10 -39.23 16.82
CA THR A 517 -1.21 -37.83 16.38
C THR A 517 -1.69 -37.73 14.93
N THR A 518 -2.46 -36.69 14.64
CA THR A 518 -2.81 -36.31 13.27
C THR A 518 -1.61 -35.71 12.50
N TYR A 519 -0.53 -35.34 13.19
CA TYR A 519 0.60 -34.63 12.60
C TYR A 519 1.85 -35.50 12.38
N ASP A 520 2.11 -35.82 11.11
CA ASP A 520 3.40 -36.37 10.69
C ASP A 520 4.51 -35.32 10.89
N LEU A 521 5.67 -35.73 11.44
CA LEU A 521 6.79 -34.82 11.69
C LEU A 521 7.29 -34.20 10.38
N ALA A 522 7.27 -34.97 9.28
CA ALA A 522 7.58 -34.45 7.96
C ALA A 522 6.57 -33.38 7.53
N ALA A 523 5.27 -33.58 7.77
CA ALA A 523 4.25 -32.58 7.44
C ALA A 523 4.51 -31.25 8.17
N ILE A 524 4.81 -31.28 9.48
CA ILE A 524 5.17 -30.08 10.26
C ILE A 524 6.40 -29.38 9.66
N TYR A 525 7.44 -30.13 9.29
CA TYR A 525 8.64 -29.57 8.66
C TYR A 525 8.30 -28.84 7.34
N TYR A 526 7.53 -29.47 6.45
CA TYR A 526 7.15 -28.86 5.17
C TYR A 526 6.20 -27.67 5.33
N ILE A 527 5.28 -27.69 6.30
CA ILE A 527 4.43 -26.55 6.66
C ILE A 527 5.29 -25.34 7.04
N ASN A 528 6.27 -25.54 7.94
CA ASN A 528 7.17 -24.47 8.36
C ASN A 528 8.01 -23.95 7.19
N MET A 529 8.46 -24.85 6.31
CA MET A 529 9.23 -24.50 5.11
C MET A 529 8.40 -23.66 4.13
N TYR A 530 7.15 -24.06 3.85
CA TYR A 530 6.23 -23.35 2.96
C TYR A 530 5.91 -21.97 3.53
N SER A 531 5.59 -21.90 4.82
CA SER A 531 5.23 -20.65 5.51
C SER A 531 6.39 -19.65 5.56
N ARG A 532 7.62 -20.13 5.79
CA ARG A 532 8.84 -19.32 5.71
C ARG A 532 9.10 -18.83 4.29
N GLY A 533 8.99 -19.73 3.31
CA GLY A 533 9.18 -19.39 1.89
C GLY A 533 8.20 -18.32 1.42
N PHE A 534 6.94 -18.45 1.80
CA PHE A 534 5.89 -17.45 1.57
C PHE A 534 6.28 -16.09 2.17
N SER A 535 6.63 -16.08 3.46
CA SER A 535 6.94 -14.85 4.20
C SER A 535 8.23 -14.20 3.73
N SER A 536 9.27 -14.97 3.38
CA SER A 536 10.52 -14.43 2.85
C SER A 536 10.32 -13.77 1.50
N THR A 537 9.61 -14.43 0.57
CA THR A 537 9.31 -13.86 -0.75
C THR A 537 8.51 -12.56 -0.64
N TYR A 538 7.57 -12.52 0.31
CA TYR A 538 6.82 -11.32 0.66
C TYR A 538 7.74 -10.16 1.13
N TYR A 539 8.59 -10.41 2.14
CA TYR A 539 9.46 -9.37 2.69
C TYR A 539 10.57 -8.93 1.73
N ASP A 540 11.11 -9.84 0.92
CA ASP A 540 12.11 -9.53 -0.11
C ASP A 540 11.57 -8.52 -1.13
N ARG A 541 10.29 -8.65 -1.50
CA ARG A 541 9.64 -7.74 -2.44
C ARG A 541 9.49 -6.33 -1.87
N ILE A 542 9.15 -6.21 -0.59
CA ILE A 542 9.05 -4.93 0.12
C ILE A 542 10.42 -4.27 0.24
N SER A 543 11.43 -5.04 0.68
CA SER A 543 12.82 -4.58 0.83
C SER A 543 13.40 -4.04 -0.48
N SER A 544 13.28 -4.80 -1.57
CA SER A 544 13.79 -4.43 -2.89
C SER A 544 13.20 -3.11 -3.40
N SER A 545 11.90 -2.90 -3.17
CA SER A 545 11.21 -1.65 -3.57
C SER A 545 11.78 -0.41 -2.85
N SER A 546 12.10 -0.53 -1.56
CA SER A 546 12.64 0.57 -0.75
C SER A 546 14.12 0.90 -1.07
N ALA A 547 14.88 -0.07 -1.56
CA ALA A 547 16.32 0.05 -1.87
C ALA A 547 16.61 0.76 -3.20
N GLY A 548 15.58 1.06 -4.00
CA GLY A 548 15.72 1.75 -5.28
C GLY A 548 15.85 0.84 -6.50
N GLY A 549 15.50 -0.44 -6.36
CA GLY A 549 15.38 -1.37 -7.49
C GLY A 549 13.98 -1.38 -8.09
N SER A 550 13.73 -2.37 -8.95
CA SER A 550 12.38 -2.65 -9.45
C SER A 550 11.44 -3.00 -8.29
N GLY A 551 10.22 -2.48 -8.29
CA GLY A 551 9.27 -2.61 -7.18
C GLY A 551 8.06 -1.72 -7.38
N PHE A 552 7.55 -1.14 -6.31
CA PHE A 552 6.26 -0.44 -6.32
C PHE A 552 6.42 1.03 -6.00
N SER A 553 5.49 1.83 -6.48
CA SER A 553 5.36 3.24 -6.14
C SER A 553 4.85 3.40 -4.72
N SER A 554 5.41 4.37 -4.00
CA SER A 554 4.85 4.78 -2.71
C SER A 554 3.58 5.61 -2.95
N ILE A 555 2.54 5.39 -2.15
CA ILE A 555 1.26 6.11 -2.30
C ILE A 555 1.39 7.56 -1.78
N GLY A 556 2.32 7.81 -0.84
CA GLY A 556 2.71 9.14 -0.39
C GLY A 556 4.16 9.50 -0.70
N GLY A 557 4.66 10.64 -0.20
CA GLY A 557 6.05 11.08 -0.37
C GLY A 557 6.29 11.88 -1.64
N GLY A 558 7.48 11.83 -2.22
CA GLY A 558 7.85 12.53 -3.45
C GLY A 558 8.00 14.05 -3.34
N GLY A 559 7.77 14.64 -2.16
CA GLY A 559 7.82 16.09 -1.97
C GLY A 559 9.23 16.69 -2.10
N GLY A 560 9.34 17.82 -2.81
CA GLY A 560 10.62 18.47 -3.11
C GLY A 560 11.13 18.21 -4.54
N SER A 561 10.32 17.56 -5.38
CA SER A 561 10.54 17.37 -6.81
C SER A 561 10.54 18.69 -7.58
N PHE A 562 11.19 18.69 -8.75
CA PHE A 562 11.06 19.75 -9.74
C PHE A 562 9.86 19.48 -10.67
N GLY A 563 9.39 20.50 -11.37
CA GLY A 563 8.27 20.37 -12.32
C GLY A 563 6.89 20.29 -11.70
N GLY A 564 6.80 19.88 -10.43
CA GLY A 564 5.55 19.70 -9.70
C GLY A 564 4.82 20.99 -9.42
N GLY A 565 3.50 20.95 -9.60
CA GLY A 565 2.53 21.98 -9.28
C GLY A 565 1.29 21.35 -8.67
N SER A 566 0.15 22.03 -8.75
CA SER A 566 -1.14 21.48 -8.34
C SER A 566 -2.22 21.90 -9.32
N GLY A 567 -3.14 21.00 -9.64
CA GLY A 567 -4.15 21.19 -10.68
C GLY A 567 -3.65 20.95 -12.10
N GLY A 568 -4.49 21.33 -13.07
CA GLY A 568 -4.40 20.92 -14.47
C GLY A 568 -5.66 20.17 -14.90
N GLY A 569 -5.67 19.66 -16.14
CA GLY A 569 -6.84 19.04 -16.75
C GLY A 569 -7.61 20.05 -17.60
N SER A 570 -8.93 20.11 -17.51
CA SER A 570 -9.76 20.99 -18.34
C SER A 570 -10.28 22.26 -17.63
N ARG A 571 -10.50 23.34 -18.38
CA ARG A 571 -11.16 24.57 -17.91
C ARG A 571 -11.91 25.36 -18.98
#